data_AF-A0A1W9I9R0-F1
#
_entry.id   AF-A0A1W9I9R0-F1
#
_cell.length_a   1.000
_cell.length_b   1.000
_cell.length_c   1.000
_cell.angle_alpha   90.00
_cell.angle_beta   90.00
_cell.angle_gamma   90.00
#
_symmetry.space_group_name_H-M   'P 1'
#
loop_
_entity.id
_entity.type
_entity.pdbx_description
1 polymer ?
#
loop_
_entity_poly.entity_id
_entity_poly.type
_entity_poly.pdbx_seq_one_letter_code
_entity_poly.pdbx_strand_id
1 'polypeptide(L)' 'MSGHVAEKTKDKHHETKHDHKEKLDEALEQGLEDTFPASDPVNLTQPAPSKKDQNIKRKD' A
#
# COMPACT_ATOMS: atom_id res chain seq x y z
N MET A 1 -24.39 -49.56 3.73
CA MET A 1 -24.77 -48.52 2.75
C MET A 1 -24.12 -47.22 3.18
N SER A 2 -23.07 -46.82 2.46
CA SER A 2 -22.45 -45.50 2.59
C SER A 2 -23.46 -44.42 2.25
N GLY A 3 -23.59 -43.40 3.11
CA GLY A 3 -24.40 -42.22 2.85
C GLY A 3 -23.75 -41.04 3.56
N HIS A 4 -23.28 -40.07 2.78
CA HIS A 4 -22.52 -38.91 3.23
C HIS A 4 -23.40 -37.99 4.10
N VAL A 5 -23.05 -37.81 5.36
CA VAL A 5 -23.57 -36.72 6.23
C VAL A 5 -22.47 -35.67 6.33
N ALA A 6 -22.39 -34.78 5.34
CA ALA A 6 -21.49 -33.63 5.42
C ALA A 6 -21.85 -32.55 4.39
N GLU A 7 -23.09 -32.05 4.38
CA GLU A 7 -23.37 -30.86 3.58
C GLU A 7 -24.59 -30.09 4.09
N LYS A 8 -24.44 -29.29 5.15
CA LYS A 8 -25.37 -28.17 5.41
C LYS A 8 -24.88 -27.13 6.44
N THR A 9 -23.75 -26.46 6.21
CA THR A 9 -23.36 -25.30 7.06
C THR A 9 -22.61 -24.16 6.33
N LYS A 10 -22.49 -24.17 5.00
CA LYS A 10 -21.64 -23.19 4.29
C LYS A 10 -22.21 -21.78 4.16
N ASP A 11 -23.53 -21.61 4.20
CA ASP A 11 -24.16 -20.36 3.75
C ASP A 11 -24.04 -19.23 4.78
N LYS A 12 -24.21 -19.52 6.08
CA LYS A 12 -24.08 -18.49 7.13
C LYS A 12 -22.65 -17.99 7.35
N HIS A 13 -21.66 -18.81 6.99
CA HIS A 13 -20.26 -18.51 7.27
C HIS A 13 -19.62 -17.62 6.17
N HIS A 14 -20.29 -17.48 5.02
CA HIS A 14 -19.83 -16.64 3.92
C HIS A 14 -20.25 -15.18 4.11
N GLU A 15 -21.48 -14.94 4.57
CA GLU A 15 -22.02 -13.61 4.87
C GLU A 15 -21.17 -12.90 5.95
N THR A 16 -20.91 -13.58 7.08
CA THR A 16 -20.11 -13.02 8.18
C THR A 16 -18.66 -12.74 7.82
N LYS A 17 -18.12 -13.44 6.81
CA LYS A 17 -16.76 -13.24 6.32
C LYS A 17 -16.67 -12.02 5.40
N HIS A 18 -17.70 -11.75 4.61
CA HIS A 18 -17.73 -10.59 3.73
C HIS A 18 -17.77 -9.30 4.55
N ASP A 19 -18.70 -9.23 5.51
CA ASP A 19 -18.85 -8.08 6.41
C ASP A 19 -17.59 -7.80 7.23
N HIS A 20 -16.88 -8.86 7.63
CA HIS A 20 -15.63 -8.73 8.38
C HIS A 20 -14.47 -8.26 7.50
N LYS A 21 -14.45 -8.69 6.25
CA LYS A 21 -13.42 -8.27 5.28
C LYS A 21 -13.59 -6.80 4.91
N GLU A 22 -14.81 -6.35 4.63
CA GLU A 22 -15.09 -4.93 4.33
C GLU A 22 -14.64 -4.00 5.46
N LYS A 23 -14.94 -4.37 6.72
CA LYS A 23 -14.50 -3.59 7.90
C LYS A 23 -12.98 -3.53 8.06
N LEU A 24 -12.29 -4.62 7.74
CA LEU A 24 -10.82 -4.64 7.77
C LEU A 24 -10.24 -3.78 6.65
N ASP A 25 -10.78 -3.89 5.44
CA ASP A 25 -10.33 -3.13 4.29
C ASP A 25 -10.51 -1.62 4.53
N GLU A 26 -11.64 -1.20 5.11
CA GLU A 26 -11.90 0.21 5.49
C GLU A 26 -10.92 0.71 6.57
N ALA A 27 -10.65 -0.09 7.61
CA ALA A 27 -9.71 0.28 8.66
C ALA A 27 -8.26 0.39 8.15
N LEU A 28 -7.89 -0.44 7.16
CA LEU A 28 -6.58 -0.38 6.52
C LEU A 28 -6.44 0.88 5.67
N GLU A 29 -7.46 1.24 4.89
CA GLU A 29 -7.44 2.45 4.05
C GLU A 29 -7.35 3.72 4.91
N GLN A 30 -8.22 3.85 5.93
CA GLN A 30 -8.18 4.98 6.87
C GLN A 30 -6.81 5.14 7.54
N GLY A 31 -6.18 4.03 7.92
CA GLY A 31 -4.84 4.04 8.48
C GLY A 31 -3.76 4.44 7.47
N LEU A 32 -3.92 4.14 6.18
CA LEU A 32 -2.95 4.46 5.13
C LEU A 32 -3.07 5.91 4.65
N GLU A 33 -4.29 6.47 4.58
CA GLU A 33 -4.56 7.84 4.12
C GLU A 33 -3.83 8.90 4.97
N ASP A 34 -3.76 8.71 6.29
CA ASP A 34 -3.12 9.65 7.22
C ASP A 34 -1.61 9.42 7.41
N THR A 35 -1.07 8.29 6.94
CA THR A 35 0.32 7.86 7.26
C THR A 35 1.35 8.40 6.27
N PHE A 36 0.91 8.82 5.08
CA PHE A 36 1.83 9.31 4.06
C PHE A 36 1.57 10.79 3.76
N PRO A 37 2.56 11.69 3.97
CA PRO A 37 2.51 12.98 3.29
C PRO A 37 2.39 12.66 1.79
N ALA A 38 1.57 13.42 1.06
CA ALA A 38 1.42 13.30 -0.40
C ALA A 38 2.81 13.32 -1.04
N SER A 39 3.40 12.13 -1.24
CA SER A 39 4.83 11.87 -1.49
C SER A 39 5.71 13.10 -1.21
N ASP A 40 6.20 13.27 0.04
CA ASP A 40 7.08 14.38 0.46
C ASP A 40 7.87 14.90 -0.75
N PRO A 41 7.65 16.16 -1.20
CA PRO A 41 8.05 16.61 -2.53
C PRO A 41 9.48 16.19 -2.83
N VAL A 42 9.68 15.63 -4.02
CA VAL A 42 11.02 15.26 -4.48
C VAL A 42 11.93 16.47 -4.24
N ASN A 43 12.94 16.30 -3.40
CA ASN A 43 13.93 17.33 -3.15
C ASN A 43 14.71 17.56 -4.46
N LEU A 44 14.18 18.43 -5.33
CA LEU A 44 14.77 18.81 -6.62
C LEU A 44 15.95 19.77 -6.46
N THR A 45 16.32 20.11 -5.21
CA THR A 45 17.48 20.97 -5.00
C THR A 45 18.74 20.14 -5.23
N GLN A 46 19.41 20.40 -6.37
CA GLN A 46 20.80 19.99 -6.47
C GLN A 46 21.56 20.69 -5.34
N PRO A 47 22.31 19.94 -4.51
CA PRO A 47 23.23 20.58 -3.59
C PRO A 47 24.19 21.47 -4.39
N ALA A 48 24.65 22.56 -3.77
CA ALA A 48 25.59 23.47 -4.41
C ALA A 48 26.74 22.68 -5.05
N PRO A 49 27.19 23.05 -6.27
CA PRO A 49 28.27 22.37 -6.96
C PRO A 49 29.46 22.14 -6.02
N SER A 50 29.91 20.91 -5.96
CA SER A 50 31.07 20.53 -5.16
C SER A 50 32.33 21.18 -5.74
N LYS A 51 33.39 21.27 -4.93
CA LYS A 51 34.70 21.76 -5.38
C LYS A 51 35.26 20.96 -6.58
N LYS A 52 34.81 19.71 -6.76
CA LYS A 52 35.22 18.85 -7.87
C LYS A 52 34.53 19.24 -9.18
N ASP A 53 33.33 19.80 -9.11
CA ASP A 53 32.51 20.20 -10.27
C ASP A 53 33.07 21.45 -10.97
N GLN A 54 33.86 22.26 -10.25
CA GLN A 54 34.52 23.47 -10.77
C GLN A 54 35.55 23.20 -11.88
N ASN A 55 35.98 21.94 -12.06
CA ASN A 55 37.01 21.59 -13.05
C ASN A 55 36.44 21.10 -14.39
N ILE A 56 35.11 21.07 -14.54
CA ILE A 56 34.46 20.65 -15.79
C ILE A 56 34.45 21.85 -16.73
N LYS A 57 35.56 22.04 -17.45
CA LYS A 57 35.61 23.00 -18.56
C LYS A 57 34.64 22.52 -19.63
N ARG A 58 33.57 23.29 -19.90
CA ARG A 58 32.75 23.09 -21.09
C ARG A 58 33.65 23.33 -22.30
N LYS A 59 33.83 22.31 -23.13
CA LYS A 59 34.36 22.47 -24.48
C LYS A 59 33.19 22.93 -25.35
N ASP A 60 33.36 24.07 -26.00
CA ASP A 60 32.45 24.60 -27.01
C ASP A 60 32.47 23.76 -28.30
#